data_AF-A0A140DXY8-F1
#
_entry.id   AF-A0A140DXY8-F1
#
_cell.length_a   1.000
_cell.length_b   1.000
_cell.length_c   1.000
_cell.angle_alpha   90.00
_cell.angle_beta   90.00
_cell.angle_gamma   90.00
#
_symmetry.space_group_name_H-M   'P 1'
#
loop_
_entity.id
_entity.type
_entity.pdbx_description
1 polymer ?
#
loop_
_entity_poly.entity_id
_entity_poly.type
_entity_poly.pdbx_seq_one_letter_code
_entity_poly.pdbx_strand_id
1 'polypeptide(L)'
;MLRFADGVMVPVMPADGKMETGADASQETEASNGAEAVKGSGSSSETLFHEDVLPEAALAADWLQAWCDWKKKPVKVTATRQGVILDPMDRECLTALENIPYDTRYRVCRLGRAVRHKPQDRVVTPDFPPFSRLQAVGPQGAQATLWTNPAAGSEKPETGEILLTNRLIRTLYGREWIEGTEETPGLEGAPLLVGADFEENYDLGLPKADQISRVYFSSLLYQDLEPEAADSDFWLYNPLTDTRMYLPFEGSDYQDHGRVVKNGKSARKVMVPRYYRILMGWASYPVARIRKESYVRLLEEMTPEQRDLMTQTYHPVESEMFYDLDAALDPESRLYQDLAVLQTQSPLFHRAEILRRPRRMIRRPLPAKLWNRLLEHMIGTAEFDLKVTWTQDTDDRNSIARLNPDMMTLLGVGENDKIIIRYGRDSLSLRVLNCETVDSGQIGLPAPARLKLGMNSVNDVVTVGRNMNHILSKYSQVQAMTILGTLLAVSEVLPDVWTSLAVSALAAPVLVYFVLREEREKVR
;
A
#
# COMPACT_ATOMS: atom_id res chain seq x y z
N MET A 1 -22.24 5.82 1.11
CA MET A 1 -22.67 5.73 2.53
C MET A 1 -23.98 4.94 2.56
N LEU A 2 -23.98 3.67 2.99
CA LEU A 2 -25.15 2.78 2.92
C LEU A 2 -26.03 2.94 4.17
N ARG A 3 -27.36 2.93 4.04
CA ARG A 3 -28.31 2.82 5.18
C ARG A 3 -29.23 1.63 5.00
N PHE A 4 -29.37 0.86 6.09
CA PHE A 4 -30.25 -0.28 6.22
C PHE A 4 -31.71 0.15 6.26
N ALA A 5 -32.53 -0.40 5.37
CA ALA A 5 -33.96 -0.57 5.57
C ALA A 5 -34.37 -1.94 5.00
N ASP A 6 -35.03 -2.76 5.82
CA ASP A 6 -35.76 -3.98 5.44
C ASP A 6 -35.03 -4.96 4.49
N GLY A 7 -33.79 -5.33 4.82
CA GLY A 7 -33.09 -6.44 4.15
C GLY A 7 -32.51 -6.13 2.76
N VAL A 8 -32.46 -4.86 2.36
CA VAL A 8 -31.95 -4.42 1.05
C VAL A 8 -30.81 -3.39 1.24
N MET A 9 -29.68 -3.58 0.55
CA MET A 9 -28.52 -2.65 0.54
C MET A 9 -28.60 -1.67 -0.63
N VAL A 10 -29.34 -0.56 -0.47
CA VAL A 10 -29.49 0.47 -1.53
C VAL A 10 -28.27 1.40 -1.58
N PRO A 11 -27.63 1.64 -2.75
CA PRO A 11 -26.62 2.68 -2.90
C PRO A 11 -27.24 4.08 -2.81
N VAL A 12 -26.65 4.98 -2.01
CA VAL A 12 -27.04 6.39 -1.92
C VAL A 12 -26.36 7.17 -3.05
N MET A 13 -27.12 7.61 -4.05
CA MET A 13 -26.73 8.65 -5.00
C MET A 13 -26.81 10.04 -4.33
N PRO A 14 -25.95 11.01 -4.66
CA PRO A 14 -26.07 12.39 -4.19
C PRO A 14 -27.33 13.02 -4.82
N ALA A 15 -28.15 13.67 -3.99
CA ALA A 15 -29.31 14.41 -4.47
C ALA A 15 -28.84 15.65 -5.24
N ASP A 16 -28.97 15.62 -6.57
CA ASP A 16 -28.94 16.83 -7.39
C ASP A 16 -30.11 17.73 -6.98
N GLY A 17 -29.79 18.79 -6.26
CA GLY A 17 -30.70 19.87 -5.97
C GLY A 17 -30.99 20.69 -7.22
N LYS A 18 -32.06 20.37 -7.94
CA LYS A 18 -32.82 21.35 -8.71
C LYS A 18 -34.31 21.25 -8.34
N MET A 19 -34.75 22.22 -7.54
CA MET A 19 -36.17 22.56 -7.42
C MET A 19 -36.60 23.22 -8.73
N GLU A 20 -37.49 22.58 -9.48
CA GLU A 20 -38.53 23.26 -10.25
C GLU A 20 -39.79 22.40 -10.20
N THR A 21 -40.69 22.72 -9.26
CA THR A 21 -42.08 22.24 -9.28
C THR A 21 -42.91 23.26 -10.06
N GLY A 22 -43.29 22.92 -11.28
CA GLY A 22 -44.49 23.43 -11.94
C GLY A 22 -45.59 22.38 -11.81
N ALA A 23 -46.68 22.77 -11.14
CA ALA A 23 -47.90 21.98 -11.01
C ALA A 23 -48.81 22.12 -12.25
N ASP A 24 -49.90 21.34 -12.24
CA ASP A 24 -51.06 21.32 -13.13
C ASP A 24 -50.90 20.51 -14.45
N ALA A 25 -51.85 19.71 -14.92
CA ALA A 25 -53.14 19.23 -14.42
C ALA A 25 -53.65 18.11 -15.37
N SER A 26 -54.53 17.24 -14.82
CA SER A 26 -55.76 16.67 -15.46
C SER A 26 -55.72 15.84 -16.76
N GLN A 27 -56.33 14.64 -16.66
CA GLN A 27 -57.38 14.00 -17.52
C GLN A 27 -57.15 12.46 -17.55
N GLU A 28 -58.03 11.60 -16.99
CA GLU A 28 -59.32 11.10 -17.53
C GLU A 28 -59.16 10.57 -18.99
N THR A 29 -59.61 9.38 -19.44
CA THR A 29 -60.69 8.46 -19.04
C THR A 29 -60.65 7.19 -19.94
N GLU A 30 -61.35 6.12 -19.50
CA GLU A 30 -62.07 5.07 -20.28
C GLU A 30 -61.28 4.05 -21.14
N ALA A 31 -61.31 2.73 -20.91
CA ALA A 31 -62.40 1.73 -20.89
C ALA A 31 -62.97 1.35 -22.28
N SER A 32 -62.74 0.11 -22.76
CA SER A 32 -63.81 -0.88 -23.03
C SER A 32 -63.33 -2.17 -23.72
N ASN A 33 -63.86 -3.30 -23.21
CA ASN A 33 -64.49 -4.45 -23.88
C ASN A 33 -63.78 -5.34 -24.93
N GLY A 34 -63.93 -6.66 -24.71
CA GLY A 34 -64.12 -7.63 -25.81
C GLY A 34 -63.57 -9.03 -25.53
N ALA A 35 -64.46 -9.97 -25.18
CA ALA A 35 -64.18 -11.40 -24.97
C ALA A 35 -64.21 -12.20 -26.29
N GLU A 36 -63.38 -13.25 -26.43
CA GLU A 36 -63.77 -14.63 -26.81
C GLU A 36 -62.57 -15.59 -26.91
N ALA A 37 -62.83 -16.86 -26.66
CA ALA A 37 -61.87 -17.92 -26.35
C ALA A 37 -61.52 -18.81 -27.55
N VAL A 38 -60.26 -19.26 -27.66
CA VAL A 38 -59.89 -20.53 -28.35
C VAL A 38 -58.65 -21.17 -27.68
N LYS A 39 -58.78 -22.44 -27.28
CA LYS A 39 -57.69 -23.32 -26.82
C LYS A 39 -56.78 -23.72 -27.98
N GLY A 40 -55.45 -23.67 -27.79
CA GLY A 40 -54.48 -24.28 -28.70
C GLY A 40 -53.06 -24.20 -28.15
N SER A 41 -52.45 -25.36 -27.95
CA SER A 41 -51.08 -25.59 -27.51
C SER A 41 -50.01 -24.98 -28.42
N GLY A 42 -48.94 -24.42 -27.87
CA GLY A 42 -47.69 -24.18 -28.62
C GLY A 42 -46.86 -23.02 -28.07
N SER A 43 -45.58 -23.27 -27.86
CA SER A 43 -44.54 -22.37 -27.35
C SER A 43 -44.56 -20.95 -27.92
N SER A 44 -44.34 -19.94 -27.07
CA SER A 44 -43.30 -18.91 -27.25
C SER A 44 -43.42 -17.82 -26.20
N SER A 45 -42.25 -17.45 -25.64
CA SER A 45 -41.88 -16.10 -25.21
C SER A 45 -42.94 -15.26 -24.47
N GLU A 46 -42.86 -15.26 -23.15
CA GLU A 46 -43.07 -14.01 -22.39
C GLU A 46 -41.73 -13.59 -21.80
N THR A 47 -41.17 -12.61 -22.48
CA THR A 47 -40.06 -11.74 -22.09
C THR A 47 -40.32 -11.17 -20.70
N LEU A 48 -39.82 -11.84 -19.67
CA LEU A 48 -39.53 -11.21 -18.39
C LEU A 48 -38.40 -10.23 -18.63
N PHE A 49 -38.74 -8.95 -18.51
CA PHE A 49 -37.84 -7.81 -18.47
C PHE A 49 -36.48 -8.19 -17.88
N HIS A 50 -35.42 -8.08 -18.69
CA HIS A 50 -34.06 -8.04 -18.18
C HIS A 50 -33.95 -6.79 -17.32
N GLU A 51 -34.15 -6.94 -16.01
CA GLU A 51 -33.72 -5.93 -15.05
C GLU A 51 -32.19 -5.96 -15.05
N ASP A 52 -31.57 -4.91 -15.59
CA ASP A 52 -30.12 -4.76 -15.59
C ASP A 52 -29.61 -4.68 -14.13
N VAL A 53 -29.03 -5.78 -13.67
CA VAL A 53 -28.36 -5.89 -12.36
C VAL A 53 -27.14 -4.98 -12.37
N LEU A 54 -26.92 -4.21 -11.30
CA LEU A 54 -25.72 -3.39 -11.16
C LEU A 54 -24.48 -4.31 -11.16
N PRO A 55 -23.46 -4.05 -12.01
CA PRO A 55 -22.26 -4.88 -12.08
C PRO A 55 -21.54 -5.10 -10.74
N GLU A 56 -21.57 -4.10 -9.86
CA GLU A 56 -21.03 -4.17 -8.50
C GLU A 56 -21.82 -5.13 -7.59
N ALA A 57 -23.15 -5.17 -7.74
CA ALA A 57 -24.02 -6.09 -7.02
C ALA A 57 -23.85 -7.53 -7.51
N ALA A 58 -23.55 -7.72 -8.81
CA ALA A 58 -23.24 -9.03 -9.37
C ALA A 58 -21.92 -9.58 -8.80
N LEU A 59 -20.84 -8.79 -8.79
CA LEU A 59 -19.56 -9.19 -8.21
C LEU A 59 -19.67 -9.55 -6.72
N ALA A 60 -20.38 -8.73 -5.94
CA ALA A 60 -20.60 -8.98 -4.52
C ALA A 60 -21.40 -10.26 -4.27
N ALA A 61 -22.41 -10.53 -5.12
CA ALA A 61 -23.20 -11.76 -5.04
C ALA A 61 -22.38 -13.00 -5.41
N ASP A 62 -21.60 -12.96 -6.50
CA ASP A 62 -20.73 -14.05 -6.94
C ASP A 62 -19.71 -14.42 -5.86
N TRP A 63 -19.10 -13.41 -5.25
CA TRP A 63 -18.13 -13.61 -4.18
C TRP A 63 -18.76 -14.24 -2.94
N LEU A 64 -19.90 -13.72 -2.52
CA LEU A 64 -20.64 -14.24 -1.36
C LEU A 64 -21.14 -15.66 -1.58
N GLN A 65 -21.62 -15.99 -2.78
CA GLN A 65 -22.05 -17.34 -3.10
C GLN A 65 -20.86 -18.29 -2.99
N ALA A 66 -19.72 -17.93 -3.59
CA ALA A 66 -18.50 -18.72 -3.48
C ALA A 66 -17.99 -18.86 -2.02
N TRP A 67 -18.19 -17.84 -1.17
CA TRP A 67 -17.88 -17.91 0.26
C TRP A 67 -18.79 -18.87 1.01
N CYS A 68 -20.10 -18.80 0.76
CA CYS A 68 -21.09 -19.69 1.37
C CYS A 68 -20.84 -21.14 0.95
N ASP A 69 -20.55 -21.37 -0.32
CA ASP A 69 -20.24 -22.70 -0.88
C ASP A 69 -18.98 -23.28 -0.23
N TRP A 70 -17.91 -22.48 -0.12
CA TRP A 70 -16.66 -22.89 0.53
C TRP A 70 -16.86 -23.23 2.02
N LYS A 71 -17.65 -22.42 2.75
CA LYS A 71 -18.02 -22.69 4.15
C LYS A 71 -19.11 -23.76 4.31
N LYS A 72 -19.62 -24.34 3.21
CA LYS A 72 -20.73 -25.31 3.18
C LYS A 72 -21.99 -24.81 3.90
N LYS A 73 -22.29 -23.52 3.78
CA LYS A 73 -23.47 -22.88 4.36
C LYS A 73 -24.66 -23.01 3.39
N PRO A 74 -25.87 -23.34 3.87
CA PRO A 74 -27.06 -23.45 3.02
C PRO A 74 -27.68 -22.06 2.75
N VAL A 75 -26.87 -21.10 2.31
CA VAL A 75 -27.29 -19.72 2.02
C VAL A 75 -27.31 -19.51 0.51
N LYS A 76 -28.44 -19.01 -0.01
CA LYS A 76 -28.57 -18.55 -1.39
C LYS A 76 -28.37 -17.05 -1.45
N VAL A 77 -27.57 -16.63 -2.42
CA VAL A 77 -27.26 -15.23 -2.68
C VAL A 77 -27.88 -14.83 -4.00
N THR A 78 -28.55 -13.69 -4.06
CA THR A 78 -29.16 -13.20 -5.30
C THR A 78 -28.83 -11.72 -5.51
N ALA A 79 -28.25 -11.39 -6.66
CA ALA A 79 -28.03 -10.01 -7.07
C ALA A 79 -29.32 -9.41 -7.60
N THR A 80 -29.66 -8.20 -7.15
CA THR A 80 -30.81 -7.44 -7.64
C THR A 80 -30.37 -6.02 -7.97
N ARG A 81 -31.24 -5.26 -8.65
CA ARG A 81 -31.00 -3.84 -8.93
C ARG A 81 -30.81 -3.00 -7.65
N GLN A 82 -31.36 -3.44 -6.52
CA GLN A 82 -31.32 -2.74 -5.25
C GLN A 82 -30.22 -3.23 -4.31
N GLY A 83 -29.39 -4.20 -4.71
CA GLY A 83 -28.31 -4.76 -3.90
C GLY A 83 -28.30 -6.30 -3.88
N VAL A 84 -27.63 -6.88 -2.89
CA VAL A 84 -27.51 -8.33 -2.72
C VAL A 84 -28.49 -8.83 -1.65
N ILE A 85 -29.26 -9.86 -1.98
CA ILE A 85 -30.21 -10.54 -1.07
C ILE A 85 -29.57 -11.84 -0.57
N LEU A 86 -29.70 -12.11 0.74
CA LEU A 86 -29.21 -13.31 1.41
C LEU A 86 -30.37 -14.09 2.04
N ASP A 87 -30.48 -15.38 1.74
CA ASP A 87 -31.48 -16.27 2.36
C ASP A 87 -30.88 -17.63 2.76
N PRO A 88 -30.80 -17.99 4.06
CA PRO A 88 -31.16 -17.20 5.23
C PRO A 88 -30.11 -16.13 5.59
N MET A 89 -30.51 -15.12 6.37
CA MET A 89 -29.59 -14.08 6.85
C MET A 89 -28.52 -14.65 7.81
N ASP A 90 -27.26 -14.51 7.43
CA ASP A 90 -26.09 -14.91 8.24
C ASP A 90 -25.20 -13.68 8.53
N ARG A 91 -24.93 -13.43 9.81
CA ARG A 91 -24.15 -12.28 10.30
C ARG A 91 -22.69 -12.30 9.84
N GLU A 92 -22.12 -13.49 9.66
CA GLU A 92 -20.75 -13.65 9.15
C GLU A 92 -20.69 -13.25 7.67
N CYS A 93 -21.67 -13.65 6.86
CA CYS A 93 -21.78 -13.27 5.45
C CYS A 93 -22.02 -11.76 5.28
N LEU A 94 -22.78 -11.14 6.18
CA LEU A 94 -22.96 -9.68 6.20
C LEU A 94 -21.66 -8.92 6.52
N THR A 95 -20.85 -9.42 7.44
CA THR A 95 -19.55 -8.80 7.77
C THR A 95 -18.55 -8.97 6.62
N ALA A 96 -18.66 -10.07 5.89
CA ALA A 96 -17.84 -10.38 4.72
C ALA A 96 -18.13 -9.39 3.56
N LEU A 97 -19.40 -9.04 3.32
CA LEU A 97 -19.86 -8.04 2.34
C LEU A 97 -19.26 -6.64 2.53
N GLU A 98 -19.04 -6.21 3.78
CA GLU A 98 -18.51 -4.87 4.07
C GLU A 98 -17.06 -4.69 3.57
N ASN A 99 -16.36 -5.79 3.29
CA ASN A 99 -14.94 -5.77 2.93
C ASN A 99 -14.67 -5.98 1.43
N ILE A 100 -15.71 -6.09 0.60
CA ILE A 100 -15.57 -6.28 -0.85
C ILE A 100 -15.32 -4.93 -1.52
N PRO A 101 -14.27 -4.79 -2.36
CA PRO A 101 -14.19 -3.67 -3.30
C PRO A 101 -15.37 -3.75 -4.29
N TYR A 102 -16.25 -2.76 -4.27
CA TYR A 102 -17.31 -2.59 -5.27
C TYR A 102 -16.71 -2.02 -6.56
N ASP A 103 -15.92 -2.83 -7.25
CA ASP A 103 -15.21 -2.44 -8.46
C ASP A 103 -15.28 -3.57 -9.49
N THR A 104 -15.87 -3.28 -10.65
CA THR A 104 -16.14 -4.24 -11.74
C THR A 104 -14.89 -4.85 -12.37
N ARG A 105 -13.71 -4.36 -12.00
CA ARG A 105 -12.41 -4.80 -12.50
C ARG A 105 -11.90 -6.04 -11.76
N TYR A 106 -12.52 -6.38 -10.62
CA TYR A 106 -12.26 -7.57 -9.84
C TYR A 106 -13.08 -8.76 -10.34
N ARG A 107 -12.52 -9.95 -10.16
CA ARG A 107 -13.15 -11.25 -10.44
C ARG A 107 -12.96 -12.18 -9.26
N VAL A 108 -13.87 -13.14 -9.09
CA VAL A 108 -13.75 -14.17 -8.06
C VAL A 108 -12.92 -15.33 -8.61
N CYS A 109 -11.81 -15.65 -7.96
CA CYS A 109 -10.96 -16.80 -8.26
C CYS A 109 -11.00 -17.80 -7.10
N ARG A 110 -10.86 -19.09 -7.41
CA ARG A 110 -10.72 -20.17 -6.44
C ARG A 110 -9.25 -20.36 -6.07
N LEU A 111 -8.95 -20.41 -4.79
CA LEU A 111 -7.59 -20.57 -4.27
C LEU A 111 -7.10 -22.01 -4.46
N GLY A 112 -5.93 -22.16 -5.08
CA GLY A 112 -5.12 -23.37 -5.03
C GLY A 112 -3.75 -23.09 -4.41
N ARG A 113 -3.00 -24.15 -4.08
CA ARG A 113 -1.68 -24.07 -3.43
C ARG A 113 -0.55 -24.32 -4.44
N ALA A 114 0.41 -23.41 -4.52
CA ALA A 114 1.61 -23.63 -5.32
C ALA A 114 2.53 -24.69 -4.68
N VAL A 115 3.13 -25.56 -5.50
CA VAL A 115 3.87 -26.76 -5.08
C VAL A 115 5.35 -26.48 -4.79
N ARG A 116 5.91 -25.33 -5.24
CA ARG A 116 7.33 -25.01 -5.06
C ARG A 116 7.62 -23.76 -4.21
N HIS A 117 8.49 -23.97 -3.22
CA HIS A 117 8.99 -22.96 -2.28
C HIS A 117 10.24 -22.23 -2.81
N LYS A 118 10.15 -20.91 -2.99
CA LYS A 118 11.25 -19.94 -2.92
C LYS A 118 10.71 -18.64 -2.30
N PRO A 119 11.53 -17.76 -1.71
CA PRO A 119 11.08 -16.68 -0.80
C PRO A 119 10.33 -15.51 -1.48
N GLN A 120 9.95 -15.65 -2.74
CA GLN A 120 9.30 -14.62 -3.54
C GLN A 120 7.91 -15.09 -3.97
N ASP A 121 6.93 -14.23 -3.76
CA ASP A 121 5.50 -14.51 -3.88
C ASP A 121 5.10 -14.76 -5.34
N ARG A 122 5.14 -16.03 -5.77
CA ARG A 122 4.68 -16.47 -7.08
C ARG A 122 3.18 -16.70 -7.11
N VAL A 123 2.58 -16.28 -8.22
CA VAL A 123 1.16 -16.52 -8.53
C VAL A 123 1.04 -17.12 -9.91
N VAL A 124 0.27 -18.19 -10.06
CA VAL A 124 0.03 -18.83 -11.36
C VAL A 124 -1.48 -18.93 -11.57
N THR A 125 -1.95 -18.44 -12.71
CA THR A 125 -3.37 -18.47 -13.12
C THR A 125 -3.45 -18.36 -14.64
N PRO A 126 -4.37 -19.07 -15.32
CA PRO A 126 -4.57 -18.92 -16.76
C PRO A 126 -5.45 -17.71 -17.12
N ASP A 127 -6.15 -17.12 -16.13
CA ASP A 127 -7.15 -16.07 -16.37
C ASP A 127 -6.53 -14.70 -16.67
N PHE A 128 -5.24 -14.56 -16.38
CA PHE A 128 -4.49 -13.33 -16.56
C PHE A 128 -3.20 -13.63 -17.35
N PRO A 129 -2.75 -12.71 -18.22
CA PRO A 129 -1.49 -12.89 -18.93
C PRO A 129 -0.34 -13.15 -17.97
N PRO A 130 0.71 -13.89 -18.38
CA PRO A 130 1.91 -14.02 -17.56
C PRO A 130 2.55 -12.64 -17.34
N PHE A 131 3.17 -12.46 -16.18
CA PHE A 131 3.82 -11.21 -15.77
C PHE A 131 2.87 -10.01 -15.54
N SER A 132 1.56 -10.22 -15.50
CA SER A 132 0.57 -9.23 -15.10
C SER A 132 0.58 -8.98 -13.60
N ARG A 133 0.43 -7.70 -13.22
CA ARG A 133 0.19 -7.31 -11.83
C ARG A 133 -1.29 -7.43 -11.50
N LEU A 134 -1.58 -8.09 -10.37
CA LEU A 134 -2.93 -8.27 -9.87
C LEU A 134 -3.06 -7.71 -8.45
N GLN A 135 -4.24 -7.23 -8.10
CA GLN A 135 -4.60 -6.90 -6.74
C GLN A 135 -5.52 -7.99 -6.20
N ALA A 136 -5.10 -8.66 -5.14
CA ALA A 136 -5.92 -9.66 -4.45
C ALA A 136 -6.49 -9.10 -3.16
N VAL A 137 -7.77 -9.40 -2.91
CA VAL A 137 -8.48 -9.08 -1.68
C VAL A 137 -9.02 -10.37 -1.08
N GLY A 138 -8.49 -10.70 0.08
CA GLY A 138 -8.95 -11.79 0.93
C GLY A 138 -10.23 -11.42 1.68
N PRO A 139 -10.87 -12.42 2.30
CA PRO A 139 -12.23 -12.30 2.83
C PRO A 139 -12.42 -11.36 4.01
N GLN A 140 -11.34 -11.07 4.72
CA GLN A 140 -11.32 -10.12 5.84
C GLN A 140 -10.84 -8.72 5.40
N GLY A 141 -10.86 -8.42 4.09
CA GLY A 141 -10.32 -7.17 3.52
C GLY A 141 -8.78 -7.09 3.58
N ALA A 142 -8.11 -8.23 3.74
CA ALA A 142 -6.66 -8.32 3.59
C ALA A 142 -6.28 -8.18 2.12
N GLN A 143 -5.24 -7.42 1.82
CA GLN A 143 -4.85 -7.17 0.44
C GLN A 143 -3.41 -7.53 0.16
N ALA A 144 -3.18 -8.04 -1.04
CA ALA A 144 -1.84 -8.32 -1.53
C ALA A 144 -1.73 -7.90 -3.00
N THR A 145 -0.60 -7.28 -3.33
CA THR A 145 -0.18 -7.08 -4.72
C THR A 145 0.51 -8.36 -5.19
N LEU A 146 -0.02 -8.96 -6.25
CA LEU A 146 0.40 -10.24 -6.82
C LEU A 146 1.01 -10.02 -8.21
N TRP A 147 1.84 -10.97 -8.64
CA TRP A 147 2.41 -10.99 -9.99
C TRP A 147 2.27 -12.36 -10.60
N THR A 148 1.57 -12.43 -11.73
CA THR A 148 1.41 -13.69 -12.44
C THR A 148 2.74 -14.13 -13.00
N ASN A 149 2.99 -15.42 -12.91
CA ASN A 149 4.15 -16.08 -13.45
C ASN A 149 3.70 -17.04 -14.54
N PRO A 150 4.53 -17.27 -15.57
CA PRO A 150 4.30 -18.35 -16.50
C PRO A 150 4.27 -19.66 -15.71
N ALA A 151 3.28 -20.50 -16.03
CA ALA A 151 3.16 -21.84 -15.47
C ALA A 151 4.47 -22.61 -15.69
N ALA A 152 5.05 -23.16 -14.61
CA ALA A 152 6.31 -23.89 -14.67
C ALA A 152 6.13 -25.32 -14.10
N GLY A 153 6.47 -26.34 -14.90
CA GLY A 153 6.41 -27.74 -14.47
C GLY A 153 4.98 -28.30 -14.42
N SER A 154 4.61 -28.90 -13.27
CA SER A 154 3.31 -29.57 -13.04
C SER A 154 2.18 -28.64 -12.61
N GLU A 155 2.44 -27.35 -12.43
CA GLU A 155 1.44 -26.35 -12.01
C GLU A 155 0.62 -25.90 -13.23
N LYS A 156 -0.55 -26.50 -13.42
CA LYS A 156 -1.53 -26.14 -14.46
C LYS A 156 -2.87 -25.79 -13.83
N PRO A 157 -3.04 -24.56 -13.32
CA PRO A 157 -4.33 -24.14 -12.75
C PRO A 157 -5.43 -24.16 -13.80
N GLU A 158 -6.65 -24.50 -13.38
CA GLU A 158 -7.84 -24.42 -14.22
C GLU A 158 -8.30 -22.96 -14.38
N THR A 159 -9.19 -22.71 -15.36
CA THR A 159 -9.83 -21.40 -15.52
C THR A 159 -10.65 -21.07 -14.27
N GLY A 160 -10.47 -19.86 -13.74
CA GLY A 160 -11.03 -19.44 -12.45
C GLY A 160 -10.23 -19.88 -11.23
N GLU A 161 -9.04 -20.47 -11.39
CA GLU A 161 -8.15 -20.88 -10.30
C GLU A 161 -6.90 -19.99 -10.20
N ILE A 162 -6.45 -19.73 -8.98
CA ILE A 162 -5.23 -18.98 -8.68
C ILE A 162 -4.36 -19.71 -7.65
N LEU A 163 -3.14 -20.06 -8.03
CA LEU A 163 -2.17 -20.71 -7.15
C LEU A 163 -1.35 -19.67 -6.41
N LEU A 164 -1.41 -19.68 -5.07
CA LEU A 164 -0.64 -18.76 -4.22
C LEU A 164 0.41 -19.49 -3.36
N THR A 165 1.45 -18.75 -2.95
CA THR A 165 2.42 -19.21 -1.94
C THR A 165 1.81 -19.23 -0.54
N ASN A 166 2.34 -20.07 0.36
CA ASN A 166 1.92 -20.10 1.77
C ASN A 166 1.99 -18.72 2.46
N ARG A 167 2.98 -17.89 2.10
CA ARG A 167 3.12 -16.52 2.62
C ARG A 167 1.97 -15.62 2.18
N LEU A 168 1.62 -15.64 0.90
CA LEU A 168 0.49 -14.87 0.37
C LEU A 168 -0.83 -15.34 0.97
N ILE A 169 -1.03 -16.66 1.09
CA ILE A 169 -2.20 -17.25 1.73
C ILE A 169 -2.31 -16.75 3.18
N ARG A 170 -1.22 -16.82 3.96
CA ARG A 170 -1.19 -16.30 5.33
C ARG A 170 -1.47 -14.79 5.40
N THR A 171 -1.02 -14.03 4.40
CA THR A 171 -1.25 -12.57 4.33
C THR A 171 -2.72 -12.26 4.05
N LEU A 172 -3.36 -13.03 3.18
CA LEU A 172 -4.75 -12.81 2.74
C LEU A 172 -5.80 -13.43 3.68
N TYR A 173 -5.47 -14.53 4.37
CA TYR A 173 -6.40 -15.31 5.19
C TYR A 173 -6.03 -15.35 6.69
N GLY A 174 -4.87 -14.81 7.09
CA GLY A 174 -4.51 -14.64 8.50
C GLY A 174 -4.27 -15.95 9.28
N ARG A 175 -4.63 -15.95 10.57
CA ARG A 175 -4.43 -17.07 11.53
C ARG A 175 -5.29 -18.31 11.27
N GLU A 176 -6.21 -18.28 10.31
CA GLU A 176 -6.95 -19.48 9.87
C GLU A 176 -6.02 -20.53 9.23
N TRP A 177 -4.78 -20.14 8.92
CA TRP A 177 -3.70 -21.02 8.51
C TRP A 177 -2.85 -21.44 9.74
N ILE A 178 -3.15 -22.61 10.31
CA ILE A 178 -2.27 -23.25 11.30
C ILE A 178 -1.46 -24.33 10.58
N GLU A 179 -0.17 -24.08 10.44
CA GLU A 179 0.81 -25.04 9.94
C GLU A 179 0.90 -26.21 10.94
N GLY A 180 0.49 -27.42 10.54
CA GLY A 180 0.69 -28.65 11.32
C GLY A 180 -0.54 -29.42 11.81
N THR A 181 -1.78 -29.01 11.48
CA THR A 181 -2.99 -29.82 11.74
C THR A 181 -3.71 -30.15 10.42
N GLU A 182 -3.09 -31.01 9.62
CA GLU A 182 -3.59 -31.47 8.32
C GLU A 182 -4.63 -32.60 8.47
N GLU A 183 -5.77 -32.32 9.11
CA GLU A 183 -6.98 -33.17 8.96
C GLU A 183 -8.10 -32.44 8.19
N THR A 184 -7.93 -31.16 7.85
CA THR A 184 -8.81 -30.47 6.90
C THR A 184 -8.01 -29.64 5.89
N PRO A 185 -8.24 -29.81 4.57
CA PRO A 185 -7.64 -29.01 3.50
C PRO A 185 -8.30 -27.63 3.44
N GLY A 186 -8.20 -26.86 4.53
CA GLY A 186 -9.17 -25.82 4.87
C GLY A 186 -9.34 -24.69 3.86
N LEU A 187 -8.34 -24.39 3.01
CA LEU A 187 -8.34 -23.22 2.12
C LEU A 187 -8.40 -23.57 0.63
N GLU A 188 -8.39 -24.85 0.25
CA GLU A 188 -8.52 -25.25 -1.15
C GLU A 188 -9.92 -24.89 -1.66
N GLY A 189 -9.98 -24.15 -2.77
CA GLY A 189 -11.23 -23.63 -3.32
C GLY A 189 -11.78 -22.37 -2.63
N ALA A 190 -11.07 -21.79 -1.64
CA ALA A 190 -11.51 -20.56 -0.99
C ALA A 190 -11.61 -19.40 -2.00
N PRO A 191 -12.65 -18.55 -1.90
CA PRO A 191 -12.84 -17.46 -2.85
C PRO A 191 -11.89 -16.30 -2.57
N LEU A 192 -11.24 -15.83 -3.62
CA LEU A 192 -10.36 -14.67 -3.60
C LEU A 192 -10.82 -13.67 -4.66
N LEU A 193 -10.95 -12.40 -4.28
CA LEU A 193 -11.17 -11.34 -5.26
C LEU A 193 -9.84 -10.97 -5.88
N VAL A 194 -9.76 -10.99 -7.21
CA VAL A 194 -8.56 -10.69 -7.98
C VAL A 194 -8.92 -9.71 -9.09
N GLY A 195 -8.37 -8.51 -9.00
CA GLY A 195 -8.48 -7.49 -10.05
C GLY A 195 -7.19 -7.35 -10.82
N ALA A 196 -7.29 -7.11 -12.12
CA ALA A 196 -6.14 -6.60 -12.88
C ALA A 196 -5.85 -5.19 -12.39
N ASP A 197 -4.63 -4.93 -11.94
CA ASP A 197 -4.21 -3.57 -11.63
C ASP A 197 -4.00 -2.83 -12.95
N PHE A 198 -4.54 -1.62 -13.08
CA PHE A 198 -4.35 -0.83 -14.28
C PHE A 198 -2.92 -0.30 -14.23
N GLU A 199 -2.09 -0.70 -15.20
CA GLU A 199 -0.75 -0.16 -15.37
C GLU A 199 -0.85 1.31 -15.80
N GLU A 200 -1.07 2.17 -14.83
CA GLU A 200 -1.06 3.62 -15.03
C GLU A 200 0.39 4.10 -14.97
N ASN A 201 1.00 4.13 -16.15
CA ASN A 201 2.35 4.64 -16.33
C ASN A 201 2.34 6.17 -16.39
N TYR A 202 3.06 6.80 -15.48
CA TYR A 202 3.26 8.24 -15.41
C TYR A 202 4.69 8.61 -15.75
N ASP A 203 4.85 9.72 -16.48
CA ASP A 203 6.18 10.28 -16.74
C ASP A 203 6.77 10.88 -15.46
N LEU A 204 8.09 10.75 -15.32
CA LEU A 204 8.85 11.39 -14.25
C LEU A 204 9.21 12.84 -14.60
N GLY A 205 8.87 13.77 -13.71
CA GLY A 205 9.32 15.16 -13.73
C GLY A 205 10.42 15.44 -12.71
N LEU A 206 11.13 16.55 -12.89
CA LEU A 206 12.05 17.11 -11.89
C LEU A 206 11.39 18.33 -11.24
N PRO A 207 11.22 18.35 -9.91
CA PRO A 207 10.69 19.51 -9.21
C PRO A 207 11.74 20.64 -9.15
N LYS A 208 11.28 21.84 -8.81
CA LYS A 208 12.16 22.98 -8.52
C LYS A 208 13.00 22.74 -7.26
N ALA A 209 14.10 23.49 -7.13
CA ALA A 209 15.06 23.36 -6.04
C ALA A 209 14.47 23.64 -4.65
N ASP A 210 13.40 24.44 -4.54
CA ASP A 210 12.68 24.76 -3.30
C ASP A 210 11.63 23.71 -2.91
N GLN A 211 11.30 22.78 -3.80
CA GLN A 211 10.31 21.72 -3.59
C GLN A 211 10.97 20.33 -3.70
N ILE A 212 12.02 20.10 -2.92
CA ILE A 212 12.79 18.83 -2.93
C ILE A 212 12.51 17.91 -1.74
N SER A 213 11.67 18.35 -0.79
CA SER A 213 11.42 17.67 0.49
C SER A 213 10.62 16.38 0.40
N ARG A 214 9.93 16.13 -0.73
CA ARG A 214 9.09 14.95 -0.97
C ARG A 214 8.85 14.76 -2.46
N VAL A 215 8.16 13.68 -2.81
CA VAL A 215 7.60 13.46 -4.15
C VAL A 215 6.25 14.17 -4.26
N TYR A 216 5.97 14.78 -5.42
CA TYR A 216 4.73 15.50 -5.68
C TYR A 216 4.00 14.98 -6.92
N PHE A 217 2.69 15.17 -6.98
CA PHE A 217 1.90 15.01 -8.19
C PHE A 217 1.82 16.36 -8.91
N SER A 218 1.96 16.38 -10.23
CA SER A 218 1.54 17.54 -11.04
C SER A 218 0.10 17.92 -10.69
N SER A 219 -0.27 19.19 -10.76
CA SER A 219 -1.58 19.64 -10.27
C SER A 219 -2.76 18.99 -11.01
N LEU A 220 -2.59 18.67 -12.30
CA LEU A 220 -3.58 17.89 -13.06
C LEU A 220 -3.74 16.46 -12.51
N LEU A 221 -2.63 15.77 -12.25
CA LEU A 221 -2.66 14.42 -11.67
C LEU A 221 -3.22 14.42 -10.25
N TYR A 222 -2.92 15.47 -9.46
CA TYR A 222 -3.47 15.63 -8.13
C TYR A 222 -5.01 15.72 -8.16
N GLN A 223 -5.55 16.55 -9.05
CA GLN A 223 -7.01 16.72 -9.22
C GLN A 223 -7.68 15.43 -9.70
N ASP A 224 -7.04 14.68 -10.60
CA ASP A 224 -7.57 13.40 -11.08
C ASP A 224 -7.64 12.34 -9.96
N LEU A 225 -6.71 12.38 -8.99
CA LEU A 225 -6.65 11.42 -7.88
C LEU A 225 -7.42 11.87 -6.62
N GLU A 226 -7.79 13.16 -6.53
CA GLU A 226 -8.50 13.74 -5.38
C GLU A 226 -9.81 13.01 -5.02
N PRO A 227 -10.68 12.63 -5.97
CA PRO A 227 -11.91 11.89 -5.65
C PRO A 227 -11.64 10.56 -4.94
N GLU A 228 -10.50 9.93 -5.21
CA GLU A 228 -10.14 8.61 -4.68
C GLU A 228 -9.35 8.69 -3.36
N ALA A 229 -8.80 9.85 -3.03
CA ALA A 229 -7.95 10.04 -1.84
C ALA A 229 -8.68 9.86 -0.50
N ALA A 230 -10.01 9.98 -0.52
CA ALA A 230 -10.85 9.68 0.64
C ALA A 230 -10.75 8.20 1.04
N ASP A 231 -10.77 7.31 0.04
CA ASP A 231 -10.93 5.87 0.22
C ASP A 231 -9.67 5.07 -0.11
N SER A 232 -8.64 5.70 -0.67
CA SER A 232 -7.39 5.05 -1.05
C SER A 232 -6.14 5.75 -0.52
N ASP A 233 -5.13 4.94 -0.22
CA ASP A 233 -3.74 5.30 0.01
C ASP A 233 -2.95 5.09 -1.30
N PHE A 234 -2.04 6.01 -1.61
CA PHE A 234 -1.24 5.97 -2.83
C PHE A 234 0.20 5.55 -2.57
N TRP A 235 0.76 4.79 -3.49
CA TRP A 235 2.13 4.31 -3.44
C TRP A 235 2.83 4.54 -4.77
N LEU A 236 4.00 5.15 -4.74
CA LEU A 236 4.88 5.20 -5.90
C LEU A 236 5.53 3.84 -6.10
N TYR A 237 5.53 3.36 -7.33
CA TYR A 237 6.12 2.08 -7.66
C TYR A 237 7.07 2.18 -8.85
N ASN A 238 8.25 1.58 -8.70
CA ASN A 238 9.16 1.30 -9.79
C ASN A 238 9.10 -0.21 -10.13
N PRO A 239 8.50 -0.60 -11.26
CA PRO A 239 8.41 -2.01 -11.65
C PRO A 239 9.78 -2.64 -11.96
N LEU A 240 10.77 -1.84 -12.36
CA LEU A 240 12.10 -2.35 -12.73
C LEU A 240 12.84 -2.91 -11.52
N THR A 241 12.80 -2.20 -10.41
CA THR A 241 13.55 -2.56 -9.19
C THR A 241 12.66 -3.20 -8.12
N ASP A 242 11.37 -3.37 -8.38
CA ASP A 242 10.33 -3.74 -7.41
C ASP A 242 10.39 -2.90 -6.13
N THR A 243 10.54 -1.59 -6.30
CA THR A 243 10.67 -0.64 -5.20
C THR A 243 9.38 0.14 -5.03
N ARG A 244 8.80 0.12 -3.82
CA ARG A 244 7.58 0.89 -3.48
C ARG A 244 7.89 1.94 -2.43
N MET A 245 7.22 3.08 -2.55
CA MET A 245 7.29 4.16 -1.56
C MET A 245 5.88 4.67 -1.28
N TYR A 246 5.54 4.87 -0.01
CA TYR A 246 4.26 5.48 0.34
C TYR A 246 4.24 6.95 -0.08
N LEU A 247 3.14 7.39 -0.71
CA LEU A 247 2.93 8.78 -1.09
C LEU A 247 1.77 9.36 -0.29
N PRO A 248 2.03 10.24 0.70
CA PRO A 248 0.96 10.95 1.36
C PRO A 248 0.24 11.87 0.37
N PHE A 249 -1.07 11.73 0.26
CA PHE A 249 -1.88 12.61 -0.62
C PHE A 249 -1.96 14.04 -0.08
N GLU A 250 -1.97 14.21 1.24
CA GLU A 250 -2.04 15.53 1.85
C GLU A 250 -0.73 16.31 1.66
N GLY A 251 -0.82 17.46 0.99
CA GLY A 251 0.35 18.30 0.70
C GLY A 251 1.31 17.74 -0.34
N SER A 252 0.84 16.88 -1.26
CA SER A 252 1.61 16.41 -2.42
C SER A 252 1.19 17.02 -3.75
N ASP A 253 0.28 18.00 -3.78
CA ASP A 253 0.10 18.86 -4.95
C ASP A 253 1.37 19.69 -5.18
N TYR A 254 1.93 19.58 -6.38
CA TYR A 254 3.12 20.33 -6.78
C TYR A 254 2.84 21.83 -6.95
N GLN A 255 1.57 22.22 -7.14
CA GLN A 255 1.15 23.60 -7.39
C GLN A 255 1.89 24.20 -8.59
N ASP A 256 1.82 23.51 -9.74
CA ASP A 256 2.60 23.89 -10.92
C ASP A 256 2.12 25.18 -11.60
N HIS A 257 0.90 25.63 -11.33
CA HIS A 257 0.24 26.73 -12.02
C HIS A 257 0.28 26.59 -13.56
N GLY A 258 0.10 25.36 -14.06
CA GLY A 258 0.06 25.04 -15.49
C GLY A 258 1.45 24.94 -16.16
N ARG A 259 2.55 24.96 -15.40
CA ARG A 259 3.91 24.88 -15.97
C ARG A 259 4.33 23.46 -16.35
N VAL A 260 3.71 22.44 -15.76
CA VAL A 260 4.00 21.04 -16.09
C VAL A 260 3.21 20.68 -17.34
N VAL A 261 3.88 20.73 -18.49
CA VAL A 261 3.29 20.47 -19.79
C VAL A 261 4.00 19.34 -20.56
N LYS A 262 3.25 18.68 -21.45
CA LYS A 262 3.74 17.72 -22.44
C LYS A 262 3.02 18.06 -23.75
N ASN A 263 3.78 18.31 -24.81
CA ASN A 263 3.23 18.72 -26.11
C ASN A 263 2.28 19.93 -26.04
N GLY A 264 2.61 20.93 -25.22
CA GLY A 264 1.84 22.17 -25.08
C GLY A 264 0.55 22.07 -24.26
N LYS A 265 0.24 20.90 -23.67
CA LYS A 265 -0.91 20.69 -22.78
C LYS A 265 -0.45 20.33 -21.38
N SER A 266 -1.24 20.64 -20.37
CA SER A 266 -1.01 20.18 -18.99
C SER A 266 -0.78 18.67 -18.96
N ALA A 267 0.23 18.23 -18.23
CA ALA A 267 0.66 16.84 -18.21
C ALA A 267 0.50 16.20 -16.84
N ARG A 268 0.12 14.93 -16.84
CA ARG A 268 0.11 14.06 -15.66
C ARG A 268 1.52 13.54 -15.43
N LYS A 269 2.21 14.08 -14.43
CA LYS A 269 3.58 13.68 -14.08
C LYS A 269 3.73 13.49 -12.58
N VAL A 270 4.63 12.59 -12.21
CA VAL A 270 5.12 12.48 -10.84
C VAL A 270 6.43 13.25 -10.75
N MET A 271 6.46 14.29 -9.93
CA MET A 271 7.62 15.16 -9.72
C MET A 271 8.50 14.55 -8.63
N VAL A 272 9.62 13.94 -9.05
CA VAL A 272 10.50 13.17 -8.17
C VAL A 272 11.84 13.89 -8.02
N PRO A 273 12.18 14.42 -6.83
CA PRO A 273 13.49 15.01 -6.55
C PRO A 273 14.64 14.01 -6.72
N ARG A 274 15.86 14.50 -6.90
CA ARG A 274 17.05 13.68 -7.16
C ARG A 274 17.27 12.59 -6.09
N TYR A 275 17.11 12.93 -4.81
CA TYR A 275 17.23 11.99 -3.71
C TYR A 275 16.30 10.77 -3.88
N TYR A 276 15.02 11.02 -4.11
CA TYR A 276 14.03 9.98 -4.33
C TYR A 276 14.25 9.20 -5.62
N ARG A 277 14.79 9.82 -6.68
CA ARG A 277 15.21 9.08 -7.88
C ARG A 277 16.29 8.05 -7.59
N ILE A 278 17.25 8.37 -6.71
CA ILE A 278 18.30 7.41 -6.29
C ILE A 278 17.65 6.28 -5.50
N LEU A 279 16.82 6.58 -4.50
CA LEU A 279 16.14 5.57 -3.68
C LEU A 279 15.29 4.60 -4.52
N MET A 280 14.50 5.16 -5.45
CA MET A 280 13.63 4.38 -6.32
C MET A 280 14.38 3.68 -7.46
N GLY A 281 15.66 4.01 -7.72
CA GLY A 281 16.48 3.40 -8.76
C GLY A 281 16.35 4.01 -10.17
N TRP A 282 15.87 5.26 -10.29
CA TRP A 282 15.79 6.03 -11.55
C TRP A 282 16.97 6.99 -11.77
N ALA A 283 18.03 6.87 -10.96
CA ALA A 283 19.25 7.68 -11.10
C ALA A 283 20.54 6.86 -11.01
N SER A 284 20.44 5.53 -10.90
CA SER A 284 21.57 4.63 -10.75
C SER A 284 21.67 3.74 -11.99
N TYR A 285 22.22 4.31 -13.07
CA TYR A 285 22.43 3.60 -14.34
C TYR A 285 23.90 3.21 -14.51
N PRO A 286 24.18 1.99 -15.00
CA PRO A 286 23.25 0.91 -15.27
C PRO A 286 22.56 0.36 -14.01
N VAL A 287 21.29 -0.04 -14.14
CA VAL A 287 20.51 -0.59 -13.02
C VAL A 287 21.12 -1.92 -12.61
N ALA A 288 21.66 -1.99 -11.39
CA ALA A 288 22.36 -3.18 -10.90
C ALA A 288 21.49 -4.46 -10.90
N ARG A 289 20.19 -4.33 -10.65
CA ARG A 289 19.26 -5.45 -10.52
C ARG A 289 17.91 -5.09 -11.12
N ILE A 290 17.44 -5.90 -12.07
CA ILE A 290 16.15 -5.73 -12.75
C ILE A 290 15.27 -6.93 -12.45
N ARG A 291 14.01 -6.68 -12.11
CA ARG A 291 13.00 -7.71 -11.92
C ARG A 291 12.80 -8.53 -13.20
N LYS A 292 12.72 -9.85 -13.09
CA LYS A 292 12.61 -10.78 -14.22
C LYS A 292 11.45 -10.47 -15.17
N GLU A 293 10.28 -10.22 -14.61
CA GLU A 293 9.07 -9.88 -15.35
C GLU A 293 9.25 -8.60 -16.18
N SER A 294 9.79 -7.56 -15.53
CA SER A 294 10.08 -6.28 -16.14
C SER A 294 11.20 -6.39 -17.19
N TYR A 295 12.21 -7.22 -16.94
CA TYR A 295 13.29 -7.49 -17.89
C TYR A 295 12.76 -8.11 -19.18
N VAL A 296 11.91 -9.14 -19.09
CA VAL A 296 11.32 -9.80 -20.28
C VAL A 296 10.50 -8.80 -21.11
N ARG A 297 9.63 -8.02 -20.46
CA ARG A 297 8.83 -6.98 -21.13
C ARG A 297 9.68 -5.90 -21.77
N LEU A 298 10.76 -5.46 -21.11
CA LEU A 298 11.71 -4.51 -21.69
C LEU A 298 12.28 -5.03 -23.01
N LEU A 299 12.68 -6.30 -23.07
CA LEU A 299 13.24 -6.89 -24.29
C LEU A 299 12.22 -6.97 -25.44
N GLU A 300 10.91 -7.06 -25.14
CA GLU A 300 9.83 -7.06 -26.15
C GLU A 300 9.64 -5.69 -26.78
N GLU A 301 9.80 -4.60 -26.01
CA GLU A 301 9.68 -3.22 -26.49
C GLU A 301 10.98 -2.67 -27.12
N MET A 302 12.11 -3.39 -26.99
CA MET A 302 13.43 -2.96 -27.44
C MET A 302 13.76 -3.37 -28.89
N THR A 303 14.67 -2.61 -29.52
CA THR A 303 15.26 -3.01 -30.82
C THR A 303 16.17 -4.23 -30.66
N PRO A 304 16.47 -4.98 -31.75
CA PRO A 304 17.36 -6.14 -31.68
C PRO A 304 18.74 -5.82 -31.08
N GLU A 305 19.35 -4.70 -31.46
CA GLU A 305 20.66 -4.26 -30.94
C GLU A 305 20.61 -3.98 -29.43
N GLN A 306 19.54 -3.34 -28.95
CA GLN A 306 19.34 -3.07 -27.51
C GLN A 306 19.11 -4.36 -26.72
N ARG A 307 18.37 -5.30 -27.30
CA ARG A 307 18.13 -6.62 -26.72
C ARG A 307 19.44 -7.41 -26.57
N ASP A 308 20.28 -7.39 -27.60
CA ASP A 308 21.59 -8.06 -27.57
C ASP A 308 22.48 -7.45 -26.48
N LEU A 309 22.51 -6.11 -26.35
CA LEU A 309 23.26 -5.43 -25.29
C LEU A 309 22.76 -5.82 -23.88
N MET A 310 21.44 -5.84 -23.65
CA MET A 310 20.87 -6.24 -22.36
C MET A 310 21.18 -7.71 -22.05
N THR A 311 21.02 -8.61 -23.02
CA THR A 311 21.26 -10.06 -22.81
C THR A 311 22.72 -10.42 -22.60
N GLN A 312 23.65 -9.64 -23.14
CA GLN A 312 25.08 -9.81 -22.88
C GLN A 312 25.50 -9.32 -21.49
N THR A 313 24.78 -8.34 -20.93
CA THR A 313 25.18 -7.64 -19.69
C THR A 313 24.40 -8.09 -18.45
N TYR A 314 23.25 -8.75 -18.61
CA TYR A 314 22.41 -9.23 -17.51
C TYR A 314 22.32 -10.75 -17.46
N HIS A 315 22.43 -11.29 -16.25
CA HIS A 315 22.35 -12.73 -16.01
C HIS A 315 21.22 -13.08 -15.02
N PRO A 316 20.45 -14.14 -15.30
CA PRO A 316 19.39 -14.58 -14.41
C PRO A 316 19.97 -15.16 -13.13
N VAL A 317 19.41 -14.76 -11.99
CA VAL A 317 19.76 -15.37 -10.70
C VAL A 317 18.88 -16.62 -10.50
N GLU A 318 19.47 -17.82 -10.50
CA GLU A 318 18.72 -19.10 -10.49
C GLU A 318 17.73 -19.26 -9.31
N SER A 319 17.96 -18.55 -8.20
CA SER A 319 17.14 -18.55 -7.00
C SER A 319 16.14 -17.40 -6.88
N GLU A 320 16.22 -16.39 -7.74
CA GLU A 320 15.47 -15.13 -7.57
C GLU A 320 14.71 -14.72 -8.84
N MET A 321 13.68 -13.88 -8.68
CA MET A 321 12.94 -13.24 -9.78
C MET A 321 13.65 -11.97 -10.26
N PHE A 322 14.98 -12.04 -10.40
CA PHE A 322 15.80 -10.91 -10.80
C PHE A 322 16.88 -11.34 -11.82
N TYR A 323 17.27 -10.36 -12.63
CA TYR A 323 18.48 -10.35 -13.42
C TYR A 323 19.44 -9.36 -12.78
N ASP A 324 20.66 -9.82 -12.53
CA ASP A 324 21.74 -8.97 -12.05
C ASP A 324 22.62 -8.55 -13.22
N LEU A 325 23.08 -7.30 -13.16
CA LEU A 325 24.15 -6.82 -14.02
C LEU A 325 25.40 -7.66 -13.75
N ASP A 326 26.09 -8.08 -14.80
CA ASP A 326 27.32 -8.85 -14.68
C ASP A 326 28.33 -8.10 -13.79
N ALA A 327 28.69 -8.72 -12.66
CA ALA A 327 29.60 -8.16 -11.69
C ALA A 327 31.04 -8.05 -12.23
N ALA A 328 31.38 -8.82 -13.27
CA ALA A 328 32.67 -8.74 -13.95
C ALA A 328 32.74 -7.62 -15.00
N LEU A 329 31.62 -6.94 -15.28
CA LEU A 329 31.56 -5.89 -16.28
C LEU A 329 32.32 -4.65 -15.81
N ASP A 330 33.41 -4.33 -16.49
CA ASP A 330 34.24 -3.16 -16.19
C ASP A 330 33.45 -1.85 -16.45
N PRO A 331 33.32 -0.95 -15.47
CA PRO A 331 32.69 0.36 -15.63
C PRO A 331 33.31 1.25 -16.74
N GLU A 332 34.58 1.04 -17.08
CA GLU A 332 35.24 1.78 -18.16
C GLU A 332 35.01 1.15 -19.55
N SER A 333 34.43 -0.05 -19.61
CA SER A 333 34.15 -0.73 -20.87
C SER A 333 33.10 -0.01 -21.71
N ARG A 334 33.22 -0.12 -23.04
CA ARG A 334 32.21 0.42 -23.97
C ARG A 334 30.82 -0.19 -23.72
N LEU A 335 30.76 -1.48 -23.43
CA LEU A 335 29.50 -2.18 -23.14
C LEU A 335 28.77 -1.55 -21.94
N TYR A 336 29.50 -1.25 -20.87
CA TYR A 336 28.93 -0.59 -19.69
C TYR A 336 28.42 0.82 -20.01
N GLN A 337 29.21 1.61 -20.74
CA GLN A 337 28.85 2.97 -21.14
C GLN A 337 27.64 3.00 -22.07
N ASP A 338 27.62 2.14 -23.09
CA ASP A 338 26.51 2.02 -24.03
C ASP A 338 25.22 1.60 -23.30
N LEU A 339 25.32 0.69 -22.34
CA LEU A 339 24.20 0.29 -21.48
C LEU A 339 23.70 1.45 -20.63
N ALA A 340 24.61 2.21 -20.00
CA ALA A 340 24.26 3.37 -19.18
C ALA A 340 23.54 4.44 -20.02
N VAL A 341 24.03 4.70 -21.24
CA VAL A 341 23.42 5.64 -22.19
C VAL A 341 22.03 5.16 -22.61
N LEU A 342 21.89 3.88 -22.98
CA LEU A 342 20.61 3.28 -23.34
C LEU A 342 19.57 3.47 -22.23
N GLN A 343 19.93 3.13 -21.00
CA GLN A 343 19.01 3.22 -19.85
C GLN A 343 18.71 4.67 -19.46
N THR A 344 19.66 5.58 -19.63
CA THR A 344 19.45 7.00 -19.34
C THR A 344 18.52 7.66 -20.35
N GLN A 345 18.62 7.30 -21.64
CA GLN A 345 17.87 7.95 -22.72
C GLN A 345 16.52 7.29 -23.01
N SER A 346 16.38 6.00 -22.73
CA SER A 346 15.17 5.26 -23.07
C SER A 346 14.02 5.57 -22.09
N PRO A 347 12.82 5.97 -22.57
CA PRO A 347 11.68 6.23 -21.71
C PRO A 347 11.19 4.97 -20.98
N LEU A 348 11.60 3.78 -21.44
CA LEU A 348 11.28 2.50 -20.78
C LEU A 348 11.83 2.43 -19.35
N PHE A 349 12.92 3.15 -19.07
CA PHE A 349 13.57 3.17 -17.75
C PHE A 349 13.11 4.30 -16.83
N HIS A 350 12.23 5.18 -17.33
CA HIS A 350 11.72 6.37 -16.62
C HIS A 350 10.20 6.33 -16.43
N ARG A 351 9.64 5.13 -16.28
CA ARG A 351 8.21 4.91 -15.97
C ARG A 351 8.03 4.79 -14.47
N ALA A 352 7.08 5.56 -13.94
CA ALA A 352 6.58 5.40 -12.58
C ALA A 352 5.14 4.97 -12.60
N GLU A 353 4.77 4.14 -11.65
CA GLU A 353 3.40 3.70 -11.46
C GLU A 353 2.89 4.18 -10.11
N ILE A 354 1.58 4.43 -10.03
CA ILE A 354 0.90 4.76 -8.77
C ILE A 354 -0.01 3.59 -8.41
N LEU A 355 0.32 2.89 -7.32
CA LEU A 355 -0.53 1.83 -6.79
C LEU A 355 -1.55 2.43 -5.83
N ARG A 356 -2.77 1.93 -5.91
CA ARG A 356 -3.89 2.33 -5.04
C ARG A 356 -4.17 1.19 -4.07
N ARG A 357 -4.22 1.50 -2.79
CA ARG A 357 -4.61 0.56 -1.74
C ARG A 357 -5.77 1.15 -0.95
N PRO A 358 -6.89 0.46 -0.76
CA PRO A 358 -7.99 0.99 0.01
C PRO A 358 -7.55 1.25 1.45
N ARG A 359 -8.11 2.34 1.94
CA ARG A 359 -7.73 3.00 3.17
C ARG A 359 -8.29 2.23 4.36
N ARG A 360 -7.42 1.61 5.15
CA ARG A 360 -7.83 1.13 6.48
C ARG A 360 -8.01 2.33 7.41
N MET A 361 -9.22 2.53 7.92
CA MET A 361 -9.53 3.60 8.88
C MET A 361 -8.93 3.26 10.25
N ILE A 362 -7.68 3.65 10.48
CA ILE A 362 -7.08 3.65 11.82
C ILE A 362 -7.41 4.99 12.47
N ARG A 363 -8.49 5.04 13.28
CA ARG A 363 -8.81 6.23 14.08
C ARG A 363 -7.80 6.38 15.21
N ARG A 364 -6.84 7.31 15.06
CA ARG A 364 -5.97 7.70 16.19
C ARG A 364 -6.73 8.64 17.13
N PRO A 365 -6.69 8.41 18.45
CA PRO A 365 -7.39 9.26 19.41
C PRO A 365 -6.79 10.68 19.41
N LEU A 366 -7.65 11.70 19.51
CA LEU A 366 -7.28 13.13 19.61
C LEU A 366 -6.17 13.44 20.63
N PRO A 367 -6.14 12.87 21.86
CA PRO A 367 -5.07 13.15 22.82
C PRO A 367 -3.67 12.76 22.31
N ALA A 368 -3.56 11.71 21.48
CA ALA A 368 -2.27 11.30 20.91
C ALA A 368 -1.74 12.34 19.91
N LYS A 369 -2.62 13.04 19.16
CA LYS A 369 -2.19 14.11 18.24
C LYS A 369 -1.62 15.31 18.99
N LEU A 370 -2.27 15.70 20.09
CA LEU A 370 -1.80 16.83 20.91
C LEU A 370 -0.48 16.51 21.59
N TRP A 371 -0.36 15.29 22.14
CA TRP A 371 0.89 14.81 22.75
C TRP A 371 2.04 14.79 21.75
N ASN A 372 1.81 14.27 20.53
CA ASN A 372 2.83 14.27 19.48
C ASN A 372 3.31 15.69 19.15
N ARG A 373 2.41 16.66 18.97
CA ARG A 373 2.79 18.07 18.73
C ARG A 373 3.63 18.66 19.87
N LEU A 374 3.30 18.31 21.12
CA LEU A 374 4.07 18.75 22.28
C LEU A 374 5.48 18.13 22.27
N LEU A 375 5.60 16.83 21.97
CA LEU A 375 6.90 16.20 21.78
C LEU A 375 7.69 16.83 20.62
N GLU A 376 7.02 17.14 19.51
CA GLU A 376 7.61 17.76 18.31
C GLU A 376 8.27 19.08 18.68
N HIS A 377 7.61 19.87 19.52
CA HIS A 377 8.13 21.13 20.01
C HIS A 377 9.27 20.97 21.03
N MET A 378 9.15 20.03 21.98
CA MET A 378 10.13 19.86 23.06
C MET A 378 11.43 19.22 22.58
N ILE A 379 11.35 18.23 21.70
CA ILE A 379 12.50 17.41 21.28
C ILE A 379 12.90 17.76 19.85
N GLY A 380 11.94 17.96 18.94
CA GLY A 380 12.17 18.08 17.49
C GLY A 380 11.96 16.76 16.76
N THR A 381 11.67 16.81 15.46
CA THR A 381 11.47 15.62 14.61
C THR A 381 12.52 15.56 13.52
N ALA A 382 13.14 14.39 13.38
CA ALA A 382 13.89 14.00 12.19
C ALA A 382 13.20 12.78 11.60
N GLU A 383 12.83 12.86 10.33
CA GLU A 383 12.28 11.76 9.55
C GLU A 383 12.98 11.74 8.19
N PHE A 384 13.47 10.56 7.79
CA PHE A 384 14.12 10.35 6.50
C PHE A 384 13.56 9.10 5.83
N ASP A 385 13.40 9.15 4.51
CA ASP A 385 12.95 8.00 3.72
C ASP A 385 14.16 7.17 3.30
N LEU A 386 14.27 5.94 3.78
CA LEU A 386 15.42 5.06 3.52
C LEU A 386 14.99 3.81 2.76
N LYS A 387 15.85 3.35 1.86
CA LYS A 387 15.64 2.10 1.14
C LYS A 387 15.97 0.91 2.05
N VAL A 388 15.09 -0.08 2.09
CA VAL A 388 15.30 -1.25 2.92
C VAL A 388 16.34 -2.19 2.32
N THR A 389 17.09 -2.86 3.18
CA THR A 389 18.03 -3.93 2.83
C THR A 389 17.92 -5.10 3.82
N TRP A 390 18.56 -6.21 3.47
CA TRP A 390 18.60 -7.41 4.31
C TRP A 390 19.51 -7.22 5.53
N THR A 391 19.12 -7.84 6.63
CA THR A 391 19.93 -7.98 7.84
C THR A 391 20.42 -9.41 8.01
N GLN A 392 21.35 -9.60 8.95
CA GLN A 392 21.83 -10.92 9.33
C GLN A 392 20.82 -11.65 10.21
N ASP A 393 20.86 -12.98 10.22
CA ASP A 393 19.95 -13.84 11.00
C ASP A 393 19.94 -13.54 12.51
N THR A 394 21.07 -13.06 13.04
CA THR A 394 21.22 -12.65 14.45
C THR A 394 20.40 -11.41 14.78
N ASP A 395 20.30 -10.47 13.84
CA ASP A 395 19.49 -9.26 13.97
C ASP A 395 18.00 -9.56 13.83
N ASP A 396 17.65 -10.53 12.98
CA ASP A 396 16.28 -11.01 12.78
C ASP A 396 15.67 -11.55 14.08
N ARG A 397 16.43 -12.34 14.84
CA ARG A 397 15.98 -12.88 16.13
C ARG A 397 15.76 -11.79 17.19
N ASN A 398 16.57 -10.74 17.15
CA ASN A 398 16.58 -9.69 18.17
C ASN A 398 15.78 -8.43 17.76
N SER A 399 15.17 -8.42 16.57
CA SER A 399 14.43 -7.26 16.04
C SER A 399 15.26 -5.97 16.05
N ILE A 400 16.48 -6.05 15.53
CA ILE A 400 17.43 -4.94 15.44
C ILE A 400 17.44 -4.38 14.03
N ALA A 401 17.36 -3.06 13.91
CA ALA A 401 17.58 -2.34 12.66
C ALA A 401 19.04 -1.86 12.56
N ARG A 402 19.61 -1.92 11.36
CA ARG A 402 20.99 -1.46 11.08
C ARG A 402 20.97 -0.16 10.31
N LEU A 403 21.70 0.85 10.82
CA LEU A 403 21.83 2.16 10.18
C LEU A 403 23.30 2.56 10.06
N ASN A 404 23.59 3.34 9.03
CA ASN A 404 24.88 4.01 8.88
C ASN A 404 25.08 5.04 10.02
N PRO A 405 26.29 5.16 10.60
CA PRO A 405 26.61 6.18 11.61
C PRO A 405 26.22 7.61 11.23
N ASP A 406 26.38 8.00 9.96
CA ASP A 406 26.00 9.33 9.48
C ASP A 406 24.50 9.55 9.56
N MET A 407 23.72 8.53 9.16
CA MET A 407 22.26 8.57 9.23
C MET A 407 21.77 8.56 10.69
N MET A 408 22.44 7.84 11.59
CA MET A 408 22.16 7.89 13.02
C MET A 408 22.39 9.30 13.59
N THR A 409 23.45 9.97 13.15
CA THR A 409 23.77 11.35 13.53
C THR A 409 22.71 12.33 13.02
N LEU A 410 22.30 12.22 11.76
CA LEU A 410 21.24 13.03 11.16
C LEU A 410 19.88 12.83 11.85
N LEU A 411 19.57 11.59 12.26
CA LEU A 411 18.38 11.28 13.04
C LEU A 411 18.50 11.72 14.52
N GLY A 412 19.69 12.07 14.99
CA GLY A 412 19.96 12.38 16.38
C GLY A 412 19.72 11.19 17.32
N VAL A 413 20.09 9.98 16.90
CA VAL A 413 19.93 8.73 17.68
C VAL A 413 21.28 8.06 17.94
N GLY A 414 21.47 7.51 19.14
CA GLY A 414 22.65 6.72 19.49
C GLY A 414 22.46 5.23 19.24
N GLU A 415 23.54 4.46 19.44
CA GLU A 415 23.44 3.00 19.49
C GLU A 415 22.49 2.55 20.60
N ASN A 416 21.74 1.48 20.33
CA ASN A 416 20.71 0.90 21.20
C ASN A 416 19.47 1.79 21.46
N ASP A 417 19.40 2.99 20.88
CA ASP A 417 18.18 3.78 20.91
C ASP A 417 17.11 3.16 20.02
N LYS A 418 15.87 3.61 20.22
CA LYS A 418 14.71 3.17 19.44
C LYS A 418 14.39 4.16 18.34
N ILE A 419 14.16 3.63 17.14
CA ILE A 419 13.55 4.35 16.02
C ILE A 419 12.12 3.88 15.81
N ILE A 420 11.36 4.68 15.06
CA ILE A 420 10.04 4.37 14.55
C ILE A 420 10.17 4.25 13.04
N ILE A 421 9.79 3.09 12.51
CA ILE A 421 9.80 2.81 11.09
C ILE A 421 8.35 2.79 10.63
N ARG A 422 8.04 3.60 9.62
CA ARG A 422 6.70 3.72 9.04
C ARG A 422 6.70 3.20 7.62
N TYR A 423 5.70 2.40 7.29
CA TYR A 423 5.42 1.95 5.95
C TYR A 423 3.92 2.16 5.72
N GLY A 424 3.57 3.22 4.99
CA GLY A 424 2.19 3.67 4.91
C GLY A 424 1.68 4.15 6.27
N ARG A 425 0.65 3.47 6.79
CA ARG A 425 0.03 3.79 8.08
C ARG A 425 0.53 2.94 9.24
N ASP A 426 1.17 1.83 8.92
CA ASP A 426 1.72 0.92 9.90
C ASP A 426 3.07 1.46 10.38
N SER A 427 3.29 1.34 11.69
CA SER A 427 4.51 1.82 12.32
C SER A 427 5.00 0.82 13.34
N LEU A 428 6.31 0.57 13.35
CA LEU A 428 6.96 -0.36 14.27
C LEU A 428 8.15 0.34 14.93
N SER A 429 8.33 0.12 16.23
CA SER A 429 9.52 0.60 16.92
C SER A 429 10.56 -0.50 17.03
N LEU A 430 11.79 -0.22 16.57
CA LEU A 430 12.91 -1.14 16.59
C LEU A 430 14.12 -0.50 17.27
N ARG A 431 15.00 -1.34 17.81
CA ARG A 431 16.30 -0.91 18.34
C ARG A 431 17.28 -0.74 17.19
N VAL A 432 18.10 0.31 17.24
CA VAL A 432 19.13 0.58 16.23
C VAL A 432 20.50 0.11 16.70
N LEU A 433 21.27 -0.47 15.78
CA LEU A 433 22.71 -0.61 15.89
C LEU A 433 23.39 -0.01 14.67
N ASN A 434 24.61 0.47 14.85
CA ASN A 434 25.44 0.96 13.77
C ASN A 434 25.85 -0.18 12.82
N CYS A 435 26.08 0.19 11.56
CA CYS A 435 26.64 -0.66 10.55
C CYS A 435 27.27 0.20 9.44
N GLU A 436 28.59 0.21 9.36
CA GLU A 436 29.32 0.99 8.34
C GLU A 436 29.15 0.44 6.92
N THR A 437 28.80 -0.84 6.78
CA THR A 437 28.61 -1.49 5.48
C THR A 437 27.27 -1.12 4.83
N VAL A 438 26.34 -0.53 5.57
CA VAL A 438 25.05 -0.07 5.05
C VAL A 438 25.24 1.35 4.52
N ASP A 439 24.80 1.60 3.29
CA ASP A 439 24.88 2.94 2.71
C ASP A 439 23.98 3.94 3.47
N SER A 440 24.38 5.20 3.45
CA SER A 440 23.67 6.34 4.05
C SER A 440 22.18 6.43 3.66
N GLY A 441 21.81 6.02 2.44
CA GLY A 441 20.42 5.99 1.96
C GLY A 441 19.66 4.70 2.27
N GLN A 442 20.24 3.78 3.06
CA GLN A 442 19.70 2.44 3.30
C GLN A 442 19.48 2.14 4.78
N ILE A 443 18.59 1.19 5.05
CA ILE A 443 18.35 0.64 6.39
C ILE A 443 18.22 -0.88 6.34
N GLY A 444 19.02 -1.57 7.15
CA GLY A 444 18.86 -3.01 7.34
C GLY A 444 17.63 -3.28 8.19
N LEU A 445 16.63 -3.96 7.63
CA LEU A 445 15.38 -4.27 8.32
C LEU A 445 15.12 -5.78 8.46
N PRO A 446 14.90 -6.29 9.68
CA PRO A 446 14.74 -7.71 9.92
C PRO A 446 13.48 -8.30 9.30
N ALA A 447 13.53 -9.56 8.86
CA ALA A 447 12.41 -10.21 8.17
C ALA A 447 11.10 -10.21 9.00
N PRO A 448 11.12 -10.47 10.33
CA PRO A 448 9.92 -10.37 11.15
C PRO A 448 9.34 -8.95 11.22
N ALA A 449 10.17 -7.92 11.15
CA ALA A 449 9.71 -6.53 11.15
C ALA A 449 9.04 -6.16 9.82
N ARG A 450 9.65 -6.56 8.69
CA ARG A 450 9.07 -6.40 7.36
C ARG A 450 7.69 -7.05 7.24
N LEU A 451 7.56 -8.27 7.78
CA LEU A 451 6.28 -8.98 7.82
C LEU A 451 5.23 -8.21 8.64
N LYS A 452 5.60 -7.68 9.82
CA LYS A 452 4.69 -6.89 10.66
C LYS A 452 4.25 -5.57 10.01
N LEU A 453 5.11 -4.97 9.20
CA LEU A 453 4.83 -3.75 8.44
C LEU A 453 4.06 -4.03 7.13
N GLY A 454 3.78 -5.29 6.80
CA GLY A 454 3.08 -5.65 5.55
C GLY A 454 3.90 -5.37 4.29
N MET A 455 5.24 -5.41 4.41
CA MET A 455 6.14 -5.20 3.29
C MET A 455 6.26 -6.46 2.43
N ASN A 456 6.19 -6.28 1.11
CA ASN A 456 6.26 -7.40 0.16
C ASN A 456 7.67 -7.52 -0.44
N SER A 457 8.33 -6.40 -0.70
CA SER A 457 9.67 -6.34 -1.29
C SER A 457 10.70 -5.91 -0.25
N VAL A 458 11.95 -6.29 -0.48
CA VAL A 458 13.09 -5.83 0.33
C VAL A 458 13.57 -4.47 -0.15
N ASN A 459 13.29 -4.11 -1.40
CA ASN A 459 13.73 -2.86 -1.99
C ASN A 459 12.83 -1.67 -1.65
N ASP A 460 11.77 -1.89 -0.88
CA ASP A 460 10.80 -0.86 -0.53
C ASP A 460 11.43 0.26 0.30
N VAL A 461 10.88 1.46 0.17
CA VAL A 461 11.29 2.65 0.91
C VAL A 461 10.40 2.81 2.14
N VAL A 462 11.02 3.04 3.29
CA VAL A 462 10.35 3.25 4.58
C VAL A 462 10.74 4.60 5.15
N THR A 463 9.81 5.25 5.84
CA THR A 463 10.10 6.48 6.58
C THR A 463 10.62 6.11 7.96
N VAL A 464 11.85 6.52 8.26
CA VAL A 464 12.51 6.27 9.54
C VAL A 464 12.55 7.57 10.32
N GLY A 465 12.01 7.54 11.53
CA GLY A 465 12.06 8.66 12.45
C GLY A 465 12.56 8.24 13.83
N ARG A 466 13.07 9.20 14.60
CA ARG A 466 13.48 8.93 15.98
C ARG A 466 12.28 8.73 16.91
N ASN A 467 12.40 7.82 17.89
CA ASN A 467 11.33 7.62 18.86
C ASN A 467 11.39 8.66 19.98
N MET A 468 10.61 9.73 19.84
CA MET A 468 10.62 10.86 20.77
C MET A 468 10.15 10.49 22.18
N ASN A 469 9.22 9.53 22.31
CA ASN A 469 8.81 9.03 23.62
C ASN A 469 9.96 8.30 24.33
N HIS A 470 10.73 7.53 23.58
CA HIS A 470 11.89 6.83 24.12
C HIS A 470 12.99 7.82 24.56
N ILE A 471 13.26 8.83 23.74
CA ILE A 471 14.22 9.91 24.06
C ILE A 471 13.77 10.64 25.32
N LEU A 472 12.50 11.07 25.39
CA LEU A 472 11.94 11.73 26.58
C LEU A 472 12.12 10.87 27.84
N SER A 473 11.77 9.58 27.76
CA SER A 473 11.88 8.66 28.90
C SER A 473 13.32 8.46 29.32
N LYS A 474 14.25 8.29 28.38
CA LYS A 474 15.68 8.07 28.65
C LYS A 474 16.28 9.28 29.37
N TYR A 475 16.08 10.48 28.83
CA TYR A 475 16.64 11.69 29.41
C TYR A 475 15.93 12.14 30.69
N SER A 476 14.62 11.90 30.81
CA SER A 476 13.89 12.15 32.05
C SER A 476 14.37 11.25 33.19
N GLN A 477 14.78 10.01 32.91
CA GLN A 477 15.34 9.10 33.94
C GLN A 477 16.71 9.56 34.41
N VAL A 478 17.61 9.92 33.47
CA VAL A 478 18.95 10.42 33.80
C VAL A 478 18.87 11.66 34.69
N GLN A 479 17.85 12.50 34.48
CA GLN A 479 17.71 13.77 35.19
C GLN A 479 16.62 13.78 36.25
N ALA A 480 16.07 12.60 36.58
CA ALA A 480 15.02 12.47 37.58
C ALA A 480 15.45 13.04 38.93
N MET A 481 16.71 12.81 39.34
CA MET A 481 17.24 13.34 40.60
C MET A 481 17.36 14.85 40.61
N THR A 482 17.80 15.46 39.50
CA THR A 482 17.90 16.92 39.37
C THR A 482 16.52 17.57 39.39
N ILE A 483 15.56 16.97 38.69
CA ILE A 483 14.16 17.43 38.70
C ILE A 483 13.59 17.32 40.12
N LEU A 484 13.76 16.17 40.78
CA LEU A 484 13.26 15.95 42.15
C LEU A 484 13.88 16.94 43.15
N GLY A 485 15.19 17.16 43.09
CA GLY A 485 15.89 18.11 43.94
C GLY A 485 15.41 19.56 43.73
N THR A 486 15.13 19.94 42.48
CA THR A 486 14.59 21.27 42.16
C THR A 486 13.15 21.43 42.68
N LEU A 487 12.33 20.40 42.56
CA LEU A 487 10.96 20.41 43.10
C LEU A 487 10.94 20.51 44.63
N LEU A 488 11.84 19.79 45.31
CA LEU A 488 12.00 19.88 46.76
C LEU A 488 12.46 21.29 47.18
N ALA A 489 13.43 21.88 46.49
CA ALA A 489 13.89 23.23 46.76
C ALA A 489 12.76 24.28 46.60
N VAL A 490 11.92 24.15 45.57
CA VAL A 490 10.74 25.02 45.39
C VAL A 490 9.75 24.85 46.54
N SER A 491 9.58 23.62 47.06
CA SER A 491 8.69 23.34 48.17
C SER A 491 9.16 23.87 49.52
N GLU A 492 10.47 24.01 49.72
CA GLU A 492 11.04 24.62 50.92
C GLU A 492 10.97 26.16 50.89
N VAL A 493 11.01 26.77 49.70
CA VAL A 493 11.00 28.23 49.53
C VAL A 493 9.58 28.82 49.59
N LEU A 494 8.56 28.07 49.14
CA LEU A 494 7.18 28.55 49.09
C LEU A 494 6.37 28.03 50.29
N PRO A 495 5.84 28.93 51.14
CA PRO A 495 5.16 28.54 52.38
C PRO A 495 3.76 27.96 52.17
N ASP A 496 3.12 28.20 51.02
CA ASP A 496 1.80 27.68 50.70
C ASP A 496 1.90 26.47 49.76
N VAL A 497 1.21 25.38 50.14
CA VAL A 497 1.29 24.07 49.49
C VAL A 497 0.69 24.11 48.08
N TRP A 498 -0.39 24.87 47.87
CA TRP A 498 -1.07 24.93 46.57
C TRP A 498 -0.28 25.77 45.56
N THR A 499 0.28 26.90 45.98
CA THR A 499 1.19 27.69 45.14
C THR A 499 2.49 26.95 44.86
N SER A 500 3.06 26.26 45.85
CA SER A 500 4.23 25.39 45.67
C SER A 500 3.96 24.27 44.64
N LEU A 501 2.80 23.62 44.72
CA LEU A 501 2.39 22.57 43.79
C LEU A 501 2.16 23.13 42.37
N ALA A 502 1.52 24.29 42.25
CA ALA A 502 1.27 24.94 40.96
C ALA A 502 2.58 25.39 40.28
N VAL A 503 3.50 25.99 41.03
CA VAL A 503 4.82 26.40 40.52
C VAL A 503 5.65 25.19 40.14
N SER A 504 5.63 24.13 40.96
CA SER A 504 6.28 22.85 40.68
C SER A 504 5.77 22.19 39.39
N ALA A 505 4.45 22.17 39.21
CA ALA A 505 3.80 21.63 38.01
C ALA A 505 4.15 22.41 36.74
N LEU A 506 4.41 23.72 36.86
CA LEU A 506 4.77 24.58 35.74
C LEU A 506 6.30 24.60 35.47
N ALA A 507 7.11 24.43 36.52
CA ALA A 507 8.57 24.38 36.43
C ALA A 507 9.06 23.06 35.82
N ALA A 508 8.42 21.92 36.11
CA ALA A 508 8.86 20.62 35.60
C ALA A 508 8.88 20.55 34.05
N PRO A 509 7.83 20.96 33.30
CA PRO A 509 7.88 21.02 31.84
C PRO A 509 8.96 21.95 31.29
N VAL A 510 9.18 23.10 31.95
CA VAL A 510 10.18 24.10 31.53
C VAL A 510 11.60 23.56 31.74
N LEU A 511 11.86 22.91 32.88
CA LEU A 511 13.15 22.26 33.14
C LEU A 511 13.41 21.15 32.11
N VAL A 512 12.43 20.26 31.89
CA VAL A 512 12.53 19.21 30.86
C VAL A 512 12.79 19.82 29.48
N TYR A 513 12.17 20.95 29.14
CA TYR A 513 12.42 21.66 27.89
C TYR A 513 13.87 22.16 27.76
N PHE A 514 14.47 22.72 28.81
CA PHE A 514 15.87 23.17 28.78
C PHE A 514 16.86 22.01 28.73
N VAL A 515 16.53 20.94 29.44
CA VAL A 515 17.31 19.70 29.49
C VAL A 515 17.41 19.04 28.10
N LEU A 516 16.31 19.05 27.35
CA LEU A 516 16.25 18.49 26.00
C LEU A 516 16.82 19.45 24.94
N ARG A 517 17.46 20.56 25.34
CA ARG A 517 18.06 21.50 24.40
C ARG A 517 19.11 20.87 23.51
N GLU A 518 20.03 20.08 24.08
CA GLU A 518 21.06 19.38 23.30
C GLU A 518 20.44 18.41 22.29
N GLU A 519 19.40 17.67 22.68
CA GLU A 519 18.67 16.73 21.80
C GLU A 519 17.86 17.41 20.70
N ARG A 520 17.47 18.66 20.93
CA ARG A 520 16.79 19.50 19.94
C ARG A 520 17.76 20.14 18.96
N GLU A 521 18.92 20.60 19.44
CA GLU A 521 19.97 21.18 18.61
C GLU A 521 20.59 20.14 17.67
N LYS A 522 20.57 18.85 18.00
CA LYS A 522 21.01 17.77 17.08
C LYS A 522 20.20 17.65 15.79
N VAL A 523 18.97 18.17 15.76
CA VAL A 523 18.01 17.94 14.66
C VAL A 523 17.57 19.24 13.97
N ARG A 524 18.01 20.39 14.48
CA ARG A 524 17.87 21.69 13.81
C ARG A 524 19.12 22.00 13.03
#